data_AF-D2UZJ0-F1
#
_entry.id   AF-D2UZJ0-F1
#
_cell.length_a   1.000
_cell.length_b   1.000
_cell.length_c   1.000
_cell.angle_alpha   90.00
_cell.angle_beta   90.00
_cell.angle_gamma   90.00
#
_symmetry.space_group_name_H-M   'P 1'
#
loop_
_entity.id
_entity.type
_entity.pdbx_description
1 polymer ?
#
loop_
_entity_poly.entity_id
_entity_poly.type
_entity_poly.pdbx_seq_one_letter_code
_entity_poly.pdbx_strand_id
1 'polypeptide(L)'
;MFRSITKVSKSTNLKPTVISNASSTRMYSELKGTKTHNNLKEAFAGESQANRRYLFFADRADVEGHTDISQLFRSTADGETAHAFGHLEFLEEAGDPATGEPMGDTESNLISAIAGETHEYTSMYPSMAKTARQEGFDDISEWFETLAKAEKSHSNKFTDALNKLRASQ
;
A
#
# COMPACT_ATOMS: atom_id res chain seq x y z
N MET A 1 20.90 -17.58 0.71
CA MET A 1 21.36 -18.09 2.02
C MET A 1 21.16 -16.96 3.04
N PHE A 2 19.93 -16.80 3.57
CA PHE A 2 19.56 -15.67 4.43
C PHE A 2 19.92 -15.98 5.89
N ARG A 3 20.74 -15.13 6.51
CA ARG A 3 21.07 -15.24 7.94
C ARG A 3 20.00 -14.52 8.75
N SER A 4 19.20 -15.30 9.47
CA SER A 4 18.32 -14.83 10.54
C SER A 4 19.13 -14.08 11.59
N ILE A 5 18.73 -12.85 11.91
CA ILE A 5 19.31 -12.06 12.99
C ILE A 5 18.49 -12.34 14.25
N THR A 6 18.93 -13.32 15.04
CA THR A 6 18.35 -13.61 16.35
C THR A 6 18.75 -12.50 17.34
N LYS A 7 17.76 -11.77 17.89
CA LYS A 7 17.99 -10.82 19.00
C LYS A 7 18.47 -11.58 20.24
N VAL A 8 19.63 -11.19 20.77
CA VAL A 8 20.17 -11.68 22.04
C VAL A 8 19.40 -11.06 23.20
N SER A 9 18.74 -11.89 24.01
CA SER A 9 18.09 -11.50 25.26
C SER A 9 19.15 -11.29 26.36
N LYS A 10 19.22 -10.07 26.93
CA LYS A 10 19.90 -9.82 28.20
C LYS A 10 18.85 -9.75 29.31
N SER A 11 18.90 -10.73 30.21
CA SER A 11 18.14 -10.75 31.46
C SER A 11 18.64 -9.67 32.41
N THR A 12 17.78 -8.71 32.76
CA THR A 12 17.96 -7.85 33.94
C THR A 12 16.66 -7.81 34.73
N ASN A 13 16.74 -8.25 35.99
CA ASN A 13 15.67 -8.18 36.97
C ASN A 13 15.29 -6.72 37.25
N LEU A 14 14.07 -6.33 36.89
CA LEU A 14 13.44 -5.08 37.33
C LEU A 14 12.11 -5.42 38.01
N LYS A 15 11.91 -4.84 39.20
CA LYS A 15 10.71 -5.00 40.04
C LYS A 15 9.46 -4.51 39.32
N PRO A 16 8.28 -5.08 39.59
CA PRO A 16 7.04 -4.67 38.94
C PRO A 16 6.60 -3.31 39.49
N THR A 17 6.85 -2.26 38.73
CA THR A 17 6.17 -0.97 38.91
C THR A 17 4.79 -1.08 38.28
N VAL A 18 3.75 -0.84 39.07
CA VAL A 18 2.38 -0.67 38.59
C VAL A 18 2.36 0.54 37.66
N ILE A 19 2.37 0.33 36.35
CA ILE A 19 2.14 1.39 35.37
C ILE A 19 0.66 1.41 35.05
N SER A 20 0.05 2.56 35.32
CA SER A 20 -1.34 2.90 35.06
C SER A 20 -1.68 2.80 33.56
N ASN A 21 -2.93 2.40 33.28
CA ASN A 21 -3.55 2.27 31.96
C ASN A 21 -3.72 3.62 31.23
N ALA A 22 -2.62 4.32 30.94
CA ALA A 22 -2.62 5.62 30.25
C ALA A 22 -1.89 5.61 28.90
N SER A 23 -1.59 4.43 28.32
CA SER A 23 -0.77 4.33 27.09
C SER A 23 -1.50 3.77 25.86
N SER A 24 -2.81 3.47 25.95
CA SER A 24 -3.59 2.93 24.82
C SER A 24 -4.05 3.98 23.81
N THR A 25 -3.57 5.22 23.96
CA THR A 25 -3.78 6.30 22.99
C THR A 25 -2.44 7.00 22.82
N ARG A 26 -1.52 6.41 22.04
CA ARG A 26 -0.45 7.20 21.41
C ARG A 26 -1.14 8.13 20.41
N MET A 27 -1.60 9.23 20.98
CA MET A 27 -2.07 10.47 20.39
C MET A 27 -1.16 10.84 19.21
N TYR A 28 -1.53 10.41 17.99
CA TYR A 28 -0.87 10.61 16.69
C TYR A 28 0.67 10.51 16.66
N SER A 29 1.23 9.55 15.92
CA SER A 29 2.69 9.44 15.70
C SER A 29 3.32 10.81 15.42
N GLU A 30 4.43 11.12 16.10
CA GLU A 30 5.21 12.36 15.89
C GLU A 30 5.62 12.56 14.43
N LEU A 31 5.57 11.48 13.63
CA LEU A 31 5.78 11.51 12.20
C LEU A 31 4.65 12.25 11.47
N LYS A 32 3.37 12.01 11.82
CA LYS A 32 2.21 12.43 11.04
C LYS A 32 2.17 13.95 10.88
N GLY A 33 2.09 14.41 9.62
CA GLY A 33 2.04 15.83 9.28
C GLY A 33 3.39 16.55 9.21
N THR A 34 4.49 15.88 9.54
CA THR A 34 5.84 16.44 9.35
C THR A 34 6.25 16.44 7.87
N LYS A 35 7.32 17.19 7.54
CA LYS A 35 7.95 17.10 6.20
C LYS A 35 8.49 15.70 5.92
N THR A 36 9.05 15.03 6.93
CA THR A 36 9.56 13.65 6.79
C THR A 36 8.44 12.67 6.43
N HIS A 37 7.25 12.83 7.02
CA HIS A 37 6.08 12.04 6.64
C HIS A 37 5.72 12.22 5.16
N ASN A 38 5.68 13.45 4.67
CA ASN A 38 5.41 13.70 3.25
C ASN A 38 6.51 13.12 2.34
N ASN A 39 7.78 13.26 2.73
CA ASN A 39 8.90 12.65 2.00
C ASN A 39 8.76 11.13 1.92
N LEU A 40 8.32 10.46 2.99
CA LEU A 40 8.07 9.02 2.99
C LEU A 40 6.92 8.64 2.06
N LYS A 41 5.84 9.42 2.04
CA LYS A 41 4.73 9.21 1.10
C LYS A 41 5.17 9.36 -0.35
N GLU A 42 5.95 10.39 -0.64
CA GLU A 42 6.50 10.64 -1.98
C GLU A 42 7.47 9.54 -2.41
N ALA A 43 8.36 9.10 -1.52
CA ALA A 43 9.27 7.99 -1.78
C ALA A 43 8.50 6.68 -2.03
N PHE A 44 7.54 6.34 -1.17
CA PHE A 44 6.67 5.17 -1.37
C PHE A 44 5.96 5.21 -2.73
N ALA A 45 5.40 6.35 -3.12
CA ALA A 45 4.75 6.51 -4.42
C ALA A 45 5.76 6.37 -5.58
N GLY A 46 6.98 6.91 -5.43
CA GLY A 46 8.05 6.80 -6.40
C GLY A 46 8.51 5.37 -6.62
N GLU A 47 8.79 4.63 -5.53
CA GLU A 47 9.23 3.23 -5.60
C GLU A 47 8.13 2.30 -6.13
N SER A 48 6.87 2.56 -5.76
CA SER A 48 5.72 1.83 -6.29
C SER A 48 5.56 2.02 -7.82
N GLN A 49 5.74 3.25 -8.31
CA GLN A 49 5.74 3.54 -9.74
C GLN A 49 6.97 2.93 -10.44
N ALA A 50 8.14 2.98 -9.83
CA ALA A 50 9.37 2.37 -10.37
C ALA A 50 9.20 0.86 -10.55
N ASN A 51 8.72 0.15 -9.52
CA ASN A 51 8.41 -1.28 -9.60
C ASN A 51 7.53 -1.63 -10.81
N ARG A 52 6.35 -0.98 -10.92
CA ARG A 52 5.38 -1.29 -11.98
C ARG A 52 5.92 -0.96 -13.37
N ARG A 53 6.66 0.14 -13.52
CA ARG A 53 7.32 0.48 -14.79
C ARG A 53 8.40 -0.53 -15.16
N TYR A 54 9.25 -0.93 -14.22
CA TYR A 54 10.33 -1.88 -14.53
C TYR A 54 9.81 -3.26 -14.89
N LEU A 55 8.72 -3.74 -14.26
CA LEU A 55 8.06 -4.97 -14.71
C LEU A 55 7.52 -4.85 -16.14
N PHE A 56 6.88 -3.73 -16.47
CA PHE A 56 6.41 -3.47 -17.83
C PHE A 56 7.56 -3.36 -18.85
N PHE A 57 8.69 -2.76 -18.46
CA PHE A 57 9.89 -2.68 -19.30
C PHE A 57 10.53 -4.05 -19.49
N ALA A 58 10.53 -4.91 -18.47
CA ALA A 58 11.00 -6.28 -18.59
C ALA A 58 10.18 -7.06 -19.62
N ASP A 59 8.85 -6.94 -19.59
CA ASP A 59 7.97 -7.59 -20.58
C ASP A 59 8.27 -7.10 -22.00
N ARG A 60 8.57 -5.80 -22.17
CA ARG A 60 8.99 -5.24 -23.46
C ARG A 60 10.33 -5.83 -23.92
N ALA A 61 11.32 -5.89 -23.03
CA ALA A 61 12.63 -6.45 -23.33
C ALA A 61 12.56 -7.95 -23.68
N ASP A 62 11.65 -8.71 -23.06
CA ASP A 62 11.38 -10.11 -23.42
C ASP A 62 10.86 -10.23 -24.87
N VAL A 63 9.92 -9.37 -25.27
CA VAL A 63 9.40 -9.33 -26.66
C VAL A 63 10.49 -8.96 -27.68
N GLU A 64 11.44 -8.11 -27.28
CA GLU A 64 12.56 -7.69 -28.12
C GLU A 64 13.72 -8.70 -28.16
N GLY A 65 13.67 -9.75 -27.32
CA GLY A 65 14.71 -10.79 -27.24
C GLY A 65 15.92 -10.40 -26.39
N HIS A 66 15.80 -9.38 -25.54
CA HIS A 66 16.85 -8.89 -24.65
C HIS A 66 16.79 -9.53 -23.25
N THR A 67 17.02 -10.84 -23.18
CA THR A 67 16.86 -11.64 -21.95
C THR A 67 17.65 -11.12 -20.74
N ASP A 68 18.90 -10.71 -20.92
CA ASP A 68 19.71 -10.20 -19.80
C ASP A 68 19.16 -8.88 -19.24
N ILE A 69 18.61 -8.04 -20.13
CA ILE A 69 18.01 -6.75 -19.77
C ILE A 69 16.66 -6.95 -19.08
N SER A 70 15.84 -7.89 -19.57
CA SER A 70 14.56 -8.19 -18.91
C SER A 70 14.78 -8.73 -17.50
N GLN A 71 15.76 -9.62 -17.30
CA GLN A 71 16.15 -10.12 -15.97
C GLN A 71 16.64 -8.99 -15.05
N LEU A 72 17.45 -8.06 -15.57
CA LEU A 72 17.91 -6.90 -14.81
C LEU A 72 16.73 -6.04 -14.35
N PHE A 73 15.77 -5.76 -15.24
CA PHE A 73 14.58 -4.98 -14.87
C PHE A 73 13.74 -5.69 -13.80
N ARG A 74 13.51 -7.00 -13.91
CA ARG A 74 12.77 -7.76 -12.89
C ARG A 74 13.49 -7.77 -11.54
N SER A 75 14.80 -8.04 -11.54
CA SER A 75 15.61 -7.98 -10.32
C SER A 75 15.57 -6.59 -9.68
N THR A 76 15.59 -5.52 -10.48
CA THR A 76 15.49 -4.16 -9.96
C THR A 76 14.10 -3.90 -9.37
N ALA A 77 13.03 -4.35 -10.04
CA ALA A 77 11.67 -4.23 -9.55
C ALA A 77 11.45 -4.93 -8.20
N ASP A 78 12.09 -6.09 -7.99
CA ASP A 78 12.08 -6.77 -6.69
C ASP A 78 12.74 -5.91 -5.59
N GLY A 79 13.84 -5.23 -5.94
CA GLY A 79 14.48 -4.22 -5.08
C GLY A 79 13.53 -3.07 -4.72
N GLU A 80 12.84 -2.49 -5.70
CA GLU A 80 11.89 -1.40 -5.44
C GLU A 80 10.69 -1.84 -4.60
N THR A 81 10.30 -3.13 -4.67
CA THR A 81 9.30 -3.68 -3.75
C THR A 81 9.80 -3.64 -2.31
N ALA A 82 11.06 -4.03 -2.07
CA ALA A 82 11.66 -3.98 -0.74
C ALA A 82 11.78 -2.54 -0.23
N HIS A 83 12.15 -1.58 -1.09
CA HIS A 83 12.19 -0.16 -0.73
C HIS A 83 10.79 0.36 -0.36
N ALA A 84 9.77 0.09 -1.18
CA ALA A 84 8.40 0.50 -0.93
C ALA A 84 7.86 -0.05 0.40
N PHE A 85 8.11 -1.34 0.70
CA PHE A 85 7.72 -1.94 1.98
C PHE A 85 8.47 -1.33 3.16
N GLY A 86 9.77 -1.06 3.02
CA GLY A 86 10.53 -0.35 4.05
C GLY A 86 9.96 1.04 4.37
N HIS A 87 9.44 1.76 3.38
CA HIS A 87 8.74 3.03 3.63
C HIS A 87 7.40 2.83 4.36
N LEU A 88 6.62 1.79 3.99
CA LEU A 88 5.36 1.48 4.65
C LEU A 88 5.54 1.11 6.13
N GLU A 89 6.62 0.42 6.50
CA GLU A 89 6.92 0.10 7.91
C GLU A 89 7.02 1.36 8.78
N PHE A 90 7.60 2.45 8.26
CA PHE A 90 7.62 3.74 8.99
C PHE A 90 6.28 4.47 8.94
N LEU A 91 5.58 4.38 7.80
CA LEU A 91 4.28 5.04 7.62
C LEU A 91 3.17 4.39 8.45
N GLU A 92 3.30 3.13 8.87
CA GLU A 92 2.29 2.40 9.67
C GLU A 92 1.89 3.19 10.91
N GLU A 93 2.84 3.87 11.55
CA GLU A 93 2.57 4.71 12.72
C GLU A 93 1.73 5.96 12.41
N ALA A 94 1.73 6.43 11.15
CA ALA A 94 1.02 7.63 10.69
C ALA A 94 -0.29 7.32 9.93
N GLY A 95 -0.46 6.07 9.47
CA GLY A 95 -1.57 5.58 8.66
C GLY A 95 -1.20 5.34 7.20
N ASP A 96 -2.13 4.75 6.47
CA ASP A 96 -1.98 4.43 5.05
C ASP A 96 -1.74 5.72 4.23
N PRO A 97 -0.66 5.79 3.44
CA PRO A 97 -0.35 6.97 2.63
C PRO A 97 -1.42 7.30 1.58
N ALA A 98 -2.20 6.33 1.11
CA ALA A 98 -3.22 6.50 0.08
C ALA A 98 -4.56 6.98 0.66
N THR A 99 -5.01 6.41 1.77
CA THR A 99 -6.35 6.67 2.33
C THR A 99 -6.33 7.54 3.58
N GLY A 100 -5.21 7.53 4.32
CA GLY A 100 -5.09 8.17 5.63
C GLY A 100 -5.69 7.36 6.78
N GLU A 101 -6.32 6.21 6.49
CA GLU A 101 -6.84 5.27 7.49
C GLU A 101 -5.70 4.60 8.28
N PRO A 102 -5.95 4.08 9.50
CA PRO A 102 -4.99 3.22 10.18
C PRO A 102 -4.63 1.99 9.33
N MET A 103 -3.39 1.53 9.44
CA MET A 103 -2.91 0.29 8.84
C MET A 103 -2.01 -0.47 9.83
N GLY A 104 -1.72 -1.73 9.55
CA GLY A 104 -0.88 -2.61 10.37
C GLY A 104 -1.55 -3.96 10.61
N ASP A 105 -2.51 -4.00 11.54
CA ASP A 105 -3.30 -5.20 11.79
C ASP A 105 -4.28 -5.51 10.63
N THR A 106 -4.71 -6.78 10.54
CA THR A 106 -5.53 -7.24 9.41
C THR A 106 -6.89 -6.53 9.33
N GLU A 107 -7.49 -6.16 10.47
CA GLU A 107 -8.77 -5.46 10.45
C GLU A 107 -8.60 -4.04 9.92
N SER A 108 -7.60 -3.30 10.42
CA SER A 108 -7.25 -1.96 9.94
C SER A 108 -6.90 -1.96 8.44
N ASN A 109 -6.11 -2.94 7.99
CA ASN A 109 -5.76 -3.07 6.57
C ASN A 109 -6.99 -3.28 5.67
N LEU A 110 -7.96 -4.10 6.12
CA LEU A 110 -9.22 -4.32 5.38
C LEU A 110 -10.06 -3.05 5.33
N ILE A 111 -10.13 -2.29 6.42
CA ILE A 111 -10.85 -1.00 6.45
C ILE A 111 -10.21 -0.01 5.48
N SER A 112 -8.87 0.13 5.49
CA SER A 112 -8.16 0.99 4.55
C SER A 112 -8.41 0.57 3.10
N ALA A 113 -8.29 -0.72 2.79
CA ALA A 113 -8.55 -1.24 1.44
C ALA A 113 -9.99 -0.92 0.98
N ILE A 114 -11.00 -1.14 1.83
CA ILE A 114 -12.40 -0.78 1.51
C ILE A 114 -12.53 0.72 1.23
N ALA A 115 -11.89 1.58 2.02
CA ALA A 115 -11.93 3.03 1.83
C ALA A 115 -11.32 3.45 0.49
N GLY A 116 -10.15 2.91 0.14
CA GLY A 116 -9.49 3.15 -1.14
C GLY A 116 -10.35 2.72 -2.32
N GLU A 117 -10.73 1.44 -2.36
CA GLU A 117 -11.56 0.86 -3.42
C GLU A 117 -12.89 1.63 -3.58
N THR A 118 -13.51 2.03 -2.47
CA THR A 118 -14.74 2.82 -2.49
C THR A 118 -14.55 4.19 -3.12
N HIS A 119 -13.48 4.88 -2.77
CA HIS A 119 -13.14 6.16 -3.43
C HIS A 119 -12.94 5.97 -4.94
N GLU A 120 -12.26 4.89 -5.33
CA GLU A 120 -11.96 4.60 -6.72
C GLU A 120 -13.23 4.37 -7.56
N TYR A 121 -14.14 3.49 -7.12
CA TYR A 121 -15.34 3.19 -7.91
C TYR A 121 -16.46 4.22 -7.80
N THR A 122 -16.53 5.00 -6.72
CA THR A 122 -17.61 5.99 -6.53
C THR A 122 -17.27 7.37 -7.08
N SER A 123 -15.97 7.71 -7.14
CA SER A 123 -15.53 9.09 -7.41
C SER A 123 -14.42 9.15 -8.45
N MET A 124 -13.27 8.52 -8.19
CA MET A 124 -12.05 8.71 -9.00
C MET A 124 -12.24 8.25 -10.44
N TYR A 125 -12.53 6.95 -10.66
CA TYR A 125 -12.67 6.40 -12.00
C TYR A 125 -13.89 6.96 -12.76
N PRO A 126 -15.08 7.15 -12.15
CA PRO A 126 -16.18 7.83 -12.83
C PRO A 126 -15.84 9.25 -13.30
N SER A 127 -15.10 10.01 -12.50
CA SER A 127 -14.65 11.36 -12.88
C SER A 127 -13.65 11.30 -14.03
N MET A 128 -12.65 10.42 -13.95
CA MET A 128 -11.65 10.21 -15.00
C MET A 128 -12.28 9.75 -16.32
N ALA A 129 -13.24 8.82 -16.26
CA ALA A 129 -13.99 8.36 -17.43
C ALA A 129 -14.73 9.52 -18.11
N LYS A 130 -15.40 10.37 -17.33
CA LYS A 130 -16.09 11.55 -17.84
C LYS A 130 -15.12 12.53 -18.53
N THR A 131 -13.98 12.82 -17.91
CA THR A 131 -12.94 13.67 -18.51
C THR A 131 -12.44 13.08 -19.82
N ALA A 132 -12.07 11.79 -19.84
CA ALA A 132 -11.61 11.12 -21.05
C ALA A 132 -12.63 11.18 -22.19
N ARG A 133 -13.92 11.02 -21.87
CA ARG A 133 -15.03 11.15 -22.84
C ARG A 133 -15.13 12.57 -23.42
N GLN A 134 -15.00 13.58 -22.55
CA GLN A 134 -15.06 15.00 -22.96
C GLN A 134 -13.89 15.40 -23.86
N GLU A 135 -12.73 14.78 -23.67
CA GLU A 135 -11.52 15.00 -24.45
C GLU A 135 -11.45 14.13 -25.73
N GLY A 136 -12.42 13.25 -25.96
CA GLY A 136 -12.50 12.39 -27.16
C GLY A 136 -11.69 11.09 -27.07
N PHE A 137 -11.28 10.67 -25.87
CA PHE A 137 -10.61 9.40 -25.62
C PHE A 137 -11.59 8.31 -25.18
N ASP A 138 -12.45 7.88 -26.10
CA ASP A 138 -13.53 6.92 -25.83
C ASP A 138 -13.01 5.59 -25.24
N ASP A 139 -11.96 5.00 -25.82
CA ASP A 139 -11.39 3.73 -25.34
C ASP A 139 -10.85 3.85 -23.90
N ILE A 140 -10.25 4.99 -23.55
CA ILE A 140 -9.73 5.25 -22.19
C ILE A 140 -10.90 5.46 -21.23
N SER A 141 -11.95 6.14 -21.67
CA SER A 141 -13.17 6.31 -20.88
C SER A 141 -13.81 4.97 -20.52
N GLU A 142 -13.98 4.09 -21.52
CA GLU A 142 -14.52 2.73 -21.32
C GLU A 142 -13.61 1.88 -20.44
N TRP A 143 -12.30 2.05 -20.55
CA TRP A 143 -11.34 1.42 -19.66
C TRP A 143 -11.54 1.86 -18.21
N PHE A 144 -11.63 3.16 -17.93
CA PHE A 144 -11.91 3.67 -16.58
C PHE A 144 -13.26 3.19 -16.03
N GLU A 145 -14.30 3.14 -16.86
CA GLU A 145 -15.60 2.57 -16.45
C GLU A 145 -15.51 1.08 -16.11
N THR A 146 -14.63 0.35 -16.80
CA THR A 146 -14.37 -1.06 -16.51
C THR A 146 -13.62 -1.23 -15.18
N LEU A 147 -12.62 -0.39 -14.92
CA LEU A 147 -11.91 -0.36 -13.63
C LEU A 147 -12.86 -0.06 -12.47
N ALA A 148 -13.73 0.95 -12.61
CA ALA A 148 -14.75 1.24 -11.57
C ALA A 148 -15.61 0.01 -11.21
N LYS A 149 -15.95 -0.84 -12.18
CA LYS A 149 -16.70 -2.09 -11.90
C LYS A 149 -15.84 -3.11 -11.16
N ALA A 150 -14.55 -3.21 -11.49
CA ALA A 150 -13.60 -4.09 -10.81
C ALA A 150 -13.40 -3.68 -9.35
N GLU A 151 -13.17 -2.39 -9.10
CA GLU A 151 -12.92 -1.86 -7.75
C GLU A 151 -14.15 -1.97 -6.85
N LYS A 152 -15.36 -1.84 -7.41
CA LYS A 152 -16.59 -2.18 -6.69
C LYS A 152 -16.61 -3.65 -6.24
N SER A 153 -16.14 -4.56 -7.09
CA SER A 153 -16.01 -5.98 -6.73
C SER A 153 -14.93 -6.21 -5.67
N HIS A 154 -13.80 -5.52 -5.72
CA HIS A 154 -12.76 -5.60 -4.68
C HIS A 154 -13.27 -5.08 -3.34
N SER A 155 -13.90 -3.90 -3.31
CA SER A 155 -14.55 -3.34 -2.12
C SER A 155 -15.52 -4.33 -1.46
N ASN A 156 -16.37 -4.99 -2.26
CA ASN A 156 -17.28 -6.02 -1.75
C ASN A 156 -16.53 -7.22 -1.14
N LYS A 157 -15.48 -7.73 -1.80
CA LYS A 157 -14.68 -8.87 -1.31
C LYS A 157 -13.99 -8.54 0.01
N PHE A 158 -13.41 -7.35 0.15
CA PHE A 158 -12.79 -6.92 1.39
C PHE A 158 -13.82 -6.69 2.51
N THR A 159 -15.00 -6.16 2.18
CA THR A 159 -16.12 -6.02 3.12
C THR A 159 -16.57 -7.38 3.66
N ASP A 160 -16.72 -8.38 2.78
CA ASP A 160 -17.06 -9.75 3.19
C ASP A 160 -15.98 -10.37 4.08
N ALA A 161 -14.70 -10.14 3.76
CA ALA A 161 -13.58 -10.62 4.57
C ALA A 161 -13.57 -9.97 5.97
N LEU A 162 -13.80 -8.65 6.04
CA LEU A 162 -13.87 -7.91 7.31
C LEU A 162 -15.02 -8.42 8.19
N ASN A 163 -16.20 -8.64 7.61
CA ASN A 163 -17.35 -9.17 8.34
C ASN A 163 -17.07 -10.58 8.90
N LYS A 164 -16.42 -11.45 8.12
CA LYS A 164 -16.01 -12.78 8.57
C LYS A 164 -14.99 -12.72 9.70
N LEU A 165 -13.98 -11.85 9.59
CA LEU A 165 -12.96 -11.66 10.62
C LEU A 165 -13.61 -11.26 11.95
N ARG A 166 -14.50 -10.27 11.94
CA ARG A 166 -15.22 -9.79 13.13
C ARG A 166 -16.16 -10.82 13.73
N ALA A 167 -16.81 -11.65 12.91
CA ALA A 167 -17.69 -12.72 13.40
C ALA A 167 -16.93 -13.91 14.01
N SER A 168 -15.61 -14.01 13.78
CA SER A 168 -14.75 -15.08 14.30
C SER A 168 -14.01 -14.74 15.59
N GLN A 169 -14.18 -13.51 16.10
CA GLN A 169 -13.63 -13.01 17.37
C GLN A 169 -14.67 -13.11 18.47
#